data_AF-A0A6J8BSU3-F1
#
_entry.id   AF-A0A6J8BSU3-F1
#
_cell.length_a   1.000
_cell.length_b   1.000
_cell.length_c   1.000
_cell.angle_alpha   90.00
_cell.angle_beta   90.00
_cell.angle_gamma   90.00
#
_symmetry.space_group_name_H-M   'P 1'
#
loop_
_entity.id
_entity.type
_entity.pdbx_description
1 polymer ?
#
loop_
_entity_poly.entity_id
_entity_poly.type
_entity_poly.pdbx_seq_one_letter_code
_entity_poly.pdbx_strand_id
1 'polypeptide(L)'
;MVRLFSVIFVSKDLHKRLLMKHQEECKQVDFQKISLPKEGEVLEFKEYKKTERHSFVIYADFECLTRKVNTCEQNPEVSSTNRYQQMEAYSFGYQRVSIDERYEKPPVIHRGPDVIETFIDTLLEEEREIMGILSHNEPMIVNEFCLLEKSVYRTRMNTIRSDNHKIFAQTMIKKSLVPFDDKRWILDDGITTRAYGHKDNTNI
;
A
#
# COMPACT_ATOMS: atom_id res chain seq x y z
N MET A 1 11.36 -10.26 -1.38
CA MET A 1 10.51 -10.61 -2.54
C MET A 1 9.87 -9.32 -3.02
N VAL A 2 10.51 -8.62 -3.96
CA VAL A 2 10.06 -7.32 -4.47
C VAL A 2 8.84 -7.58 -5.34
N ARG A 3 7.66 -7.13 -4.90
CA ARG A 3 6.46 -7.10 -5.76
C ARG A 3 6.32 -5.67 -6.25
N LEU A 4 6.63 -5.46 -7.53
CA LEU A 4 6.09 -4.34 -8.27
C LEU A 4 4.58 -4.34 -8.03
N PHE A 5 4.04 -3.22 -7.57
CA PHE A 5 2.61 -2.98 -7.67
C PHE A 5 2.26 -3.15 -9.13
N SER A 6 1.58 -4.26 -9.40
CA SER A 6 1.12 -4.59 -10.73
C SER A 6 0.19 -3.46 -11.14
N VAL A 7 0.63 -2.61 -12.06
CA VAL A 7 -0.28 -1.96 -13.00
C VAL A 7 -1.10 -3.11 -13.56
N ILE A 8 -2.35 -3.23 -13.12
CA ILE A 8 -3.17 -4.38 -13.46
C ILE A 8 -3.56 -4.23 -14.92
N PHE A 9 -2.72 -4.73 -15.83
CA PHE A 9 -3.18 -5.13 -17.16
C PHE A 9 -4.05 -6.38 -16.97
N VAL A 10 -5.30 -6.15 -16.58
CA VAL A 10 -6.33 -7.19 -16.46
C VAL A 10 -6.51 -7.80 -17.86
N SER A 11 -6.25 -9.10 -18.00
CA SER A 11 -6.47 -9.82 -19.27
C SER A 11 -7.92 -9.63 -19.74
N LYS A 12 -8.14 -9.53 -21.05
CA LYS A 12 -9.47 -9.27 -21.65
C LYS A 12 -10.55 -10.27 -21.19
N ASP A 13 -10.16 -11.51 -20.86
CA ASP A 13 -11.10 -12.55 -20.40
C ASP A 13 -11.47 -12.41 -18.92
N LEU A 14 -10.56 -11.93 -18.07
CA LEU A 14 -10.84 -11.67 -16.67
C LEU A 14 -11.84 -10.51 -16.52
N HIS A 15 -11.71 -9.48 -17.37
CA HIS A 15 -12.64 -8.36 -17.45
C HIS A 15 -14.07 -8.80 -17.76
N LYS A 16 -14.26 -9.70 -18.73
CA LYS A 16 -15.60 -10.19 -19.11
C LYS A 16 -16.29 -10.93 -17.97
N ARG A 17 -15.56 -11.80 -17.26
CA ARG A 17 -16.11 -12.56 -16.13
C ARG A 17 -16.48 -11.66 -14.95
N LEU A 18 -15.62 -10.69 -14.62
CA LEU A 18 -15.90 -9.70 -13.58
C LEU A 18 -17.11 -8.83 -13.93
N LEU A 19 -17.23 -8.41 -15.20
CA LEU A 19 -18.36 -7.63 -15.69
C LEU A 19 -19.67 -8.42 -15.62
N MET A 20 -19.69 -9.68 -16.06
CA MET A 20 -20.89 -10.52 -15.98
C MET A 20 -21.36 -10.69 -14.54
N LYS A 21 -20.44 -11.00 -13.63
CA LYS A 21 -20.76 -11.13 -12.20
C LYS A 21 -21.27 -9.81 -11.60
N HIS A 22 -20.64 -8.69 -11.94
CA HIS A 22 -21.09 -7.37 -11.50
C HIS A 22 -22.49 -7.05 -12.04
N GLN A 23 -22.78 -7.35 -13.31
CA GLN A 23 -24.09 -7.11 -13.92
C GLN A 23 -25.21 -7.92 -13.26
N GLU A 24 -24.95 -9.16 -12.84
CA GLU A 24 -25.91 -9.97 -12.08
C GLU A 24 -26.18 -9.37 -10.69
N GLU A 25 -25.13 -8.97 -9.98
CA GLU A 25 -25.23 -8.43 -8.62
C GLU A 25 -25.83 -7.01 -8.60
N CYS A 26 -25.45 -6.16 -9.55
CA CYS A 26 -25.90 -4.77 -9.68
C CYS A 26 -27.40 -4.67 -10.02
N LYS A 27 -27.98 -5.69 -10.67
CA LYS A 27 -29.42 -5.71 -10.99
C LYS A 27 -30.30 -6.06 -9.80
N GLN A 28 -29.74 -6.67 -8.74
CA GLN A 28 -30.52 -7.22 -7.63
C GLN A 28 -30.60 -6.31 -6.40
N VAL A 29 -29.68 -5.35 -6.23
CA VAL A 29 -29.59 -4.51 -5.03
C VAL A 29 -29.19 -3.08 -5.39
N ASP A 30 -29.84 -2.08 -4.80
CA ASP A 30 -29.47 -0.66 -4.95
C ASP A 30 -28.05 -0.42 -4.42
N PHE A 31 -27.18 0.16 -5.26
CA PHE A 31 -25.80 0.66 -5.06
C PHE A 31 -24.77 -0.17 -4.25
N GLN A 32 -25.18 -1.17 -3.45
CA GLN A 32 -24.31 -1.90 -2.53
C GLN A 32 -24.82 -3.32 -2.25
N LYS A 33 -23.92 -4.30 -2.34
CA LYS A 33 -24.17 -5.70 -1.93
C LYS A 33 -23.72 -5.90 -0.48
N ILE A 34 -24.65 -6.19 0.42
CA ILE A 34 -24.36 -6.56 1.81
C ILE A 34 -24.13 -8.07 1.88
N SER A 35 -22.95 -8.49 2.32
CA SER A 35 -22.61 -9.89 2.57
C SER A 35 -22.22 -10.05 4.03
N LEU A 36 -23.14 -10.57 4.85
CA LEU A 36 -22.90 -10.83 6.27
C LEU A 36 -22.38 -12.26 6.47
N PRO A 37 -21.52 -12.51 7.49
CA PRO A 37 -21.18 -13.86 7.90
C PRO A 37 -22.43 -14.61 8.40
N LYS A 38 -22.41 -15.94 8.27
CA LYS A 38 -23.49 -16.77 8.84
C LYS A 38 -23.44 -16.74 10.37
N GLU A 39 -24.57 -17.02 11.01
CA GLU A 39 -24.64 -17.11 12.46
C GLU A 39 -23.66 -18.17 12.98
N GLY A 40 -22.78 -17.78 13.91
CA GLY A 40 -21.70 -18.63 14.44
C GLY A 40 -20.41 -18.66 13.63
N GLU A 41 -20.34 -17.96 12.49
CA GLU A 41 -19.13 -17.86 11.67
C GLU A 41 -18.17 -16.78 12.20
N VAL A 42 -16.92 -17.15 12.47
CA VAL A 42 -15.88 -16.22 12.91
C VAL A 42 -15.11 -15.71 11.69
N LEU A 43 -15.10 -14.39 11.51
CA LEU A 43 -14.30 -13.74 10.47
C LEU A 43 -12.85 -13.60 10.95
N GLU A 44 -11.92 -14.17 10.19
CA GLU A 44 -10.49 -13.97 10.38
C GLU A 44 -9.90 -13.12 9.23
N PHE A 45 -8.99 -12.21 9.58
CA PHE A 45 -8.29 -11.42 8.58
C PHE A 45 -7.20 -12.26 7.92
N LYS A 46 -7.36 -12.59 6.63
CA LYS A 46 -6.41 -13.46 5.90
C LYS A 46 -5.32 -12.68 5.16
N GLU A 47 -5.58 -11.42 4.85
CA GLU A 47 -4.73 -10.62 3.96
C GLU A 47 -3.65 -9.85 4.73
N TYR A 48 -2.90 -10.54 5.62
CA TYR A 48 -1.83 -9.95 6.45
C TYR A 48 -0.81 -9.14 5.66
N LYS A 49 -0.49 -9.58 4.44
CA LYS A 49 0.37 -8.87 3.47
C LYS A 49 -0.11 -7.43 3.14
N LYS A 50 -1.40 -7.14 3.27
CA LYS A 50 -1.96 -5.78 3.06
C LYS A 50 -1.78 -4.86 4.27
N THR A 51 -1.25 -5.40 5.38
CA THR A 51 -0.89 -4.60 6.56
C THR A 51 0.55 -4.11 6.51
N GLU A 52 1.35 -4.62 5.57
CA GLU A 52 2.71 -4.12 5.36
C GLU A 52 2.67 -2.72 4.75
N ARG A 53 3.41 -1.79 5.36
CA ARG A 53 3.59 -0.45 4.84
C ARG A 53 4.43 -0.51 3.57
N HIS A 54 3.99 0.20 2.54
CA HIS A 54 4.75 0.32 1.30
C HIS A 54 5.87 1.36 1.47
N SER A 55 7.08 1.00 1.04
CA SER A 55 8.25 1.90 1.06
C SER A 55 8.02 3.20 0.30
N PHE A 56 7.23 3.11 -0.77
CA PHE A 56 6.85 4.25 -1.62
C PHE A 56 5.38 4.13 -2.01
N VAL A 57 4.68 5.26 -2.02
CA VAL A 57 3.30 5.40 -2.48
C VAL A 57 3.20 6.67 -3.31
N ILE A 58 2.52 6.61 -4.46
CA ILE A 58 2.23 7.79 -5.28
C ILE A 58 0.73 8.04 -5.23
N TYR A 59 0.33 9.21 -4.75
CA TYR A 59 -1.04 9.69 -4.80
C TYR A 59 -1.18 10.64 -5.97
N ALA A 60 -2.11 10.39 -6.88
CA ALA A 60 -2.31 11.20 -8.08
C ALA A 60 -3.80 11.51 -8.29
N ASP A 61 -4.08 12.68 -8.83
CA ASP A 61 -5.41 13.11 -9.23
C ASP A 61 -5.35 13.94 -10.52
N PHE A 62 -6.44 13.94 -11.29
CA PHE A 62 -6.58 14.65 -12.55
C PHE A 62 -7.73 15.65 -12.50
N GLU A 63 -7.47 16.84 -13.02
CA GLU A 63 -8.52 17.80 -13.34
C GLU A 63 -8.90 17.68 -14.80
N CYS A 64 -10.21 17.64 -15.06
CA CYS A 64 -10.75 17.45 -16.39
C CYS A 64 -11.54 18.67 -16.86
N LEU A 65 -11.34 19.06 -18.12
CA LEU A 65 -12.23 19.98 -18.82
C LEU A 65 -13.49 19.24 -19.26
N THR A 66 -14.64 19.86 -19.07
CA THR A 66 -15.92 19.36 -19.55
C THR A 66 -16.26 19.98 -20.89
N ARG A 67 -16.11 19.20 -21.97
CA ARG A 67 -16.55 19.61 -23.31
C ARG A 67 -17.97 19.16 -23.55
N LYS A 68 -18.83 20.06 -24.02
CA LYS A 68 -20.19 19.69 -24.44
C LYS A 68 -20.11 18.75 -25.64
N VAL A 69 -20.88 17.68 -25.60
CA VAL A 69 -21.04 16.76 -26.73
C VAL A 69 -22.29 17.18 -27.49
N ASN A 70 -22.17 17.34 -28.80
CA ASN A 70 -23.33 17.62 -29.65
C ASN A 70 -24.19 16.35 -29.73
N THR A 71 -25.45 16.47 -29.34
CA THR A 71 -26.43 15.38 -29.37
C THR A 71 -27.50 15.66 -30.42
N CYS A 72 -28.00 14.62 -31.07
CA CYS A 72 -29.18 14.70 -31.94
C CYS A 72 -30.49 14.57 -31.13
N GLU A 73 -31.61 14.96 -31.75
CA GLU A 73 -32.95 14.81 -31.19
C GLU A 73 -33.25 13.34 -30.88
N GLN A 74 -33.82 13.08 -29.71
CA GLN A 74 -34.14 11.74 -29.24
C GLN A 74 -35.48 11.27 -29.84
N ASN A 75 -35.57 9.98 -30.16
CA ASN A 75 -36.83 9.35 -30.52
C ASN A 75 -37.75 9.27 -29.28
N PRO A 76 -38.96 9.86 -29.29
CA PRO A 76 -39.88 9.83 -28.15
C PRO A 76 -40.33 8.42 -27.73
N GLU A 77 -40.23 7.44 -28.63
CA GLU A 77 -40.69 6.06 -28.39
C GLU A 77 -39.65 5.17 -27.71
N VAL A 78 -38.40 5.63 -27.57
CA VAL A 78 -37.30 4.83 -27.03
C VAL A 78 -36.54 5.61 -25.96
N SER A 79 -36.39 5.02 -24.77
CA SER A 79 -35.56 5.63 -23.73
C SER A 79 -34.10 5.66 -24.18
N SER A 80 -33.50 6.85 -24.16
CA SER A 80 -32.09 7.04 -24.52
C SER A 80 -31.39 7.96 -23.54
N THR A 81 -30.19 7.57 -23.12
CA THR A 81 -29.32 8.39 -22.27
C THR A 81 -28.31 9.11 -23.15
N ASN A 82 -28.47 10.43 -23.30
CA ASN A 82 -27.53 11.24 -24.06
C ASN A 82 -26.36 11.68 -23.16
N ARG A 83 -25.15 11.31 -23.54
CA ARG A 83 -23.93 11.83 -22.91
C ARG A 83 -23.76 13.30 -23.30
N TYR A 84 -24.06 14.20 -22.38
CA TYR A 84 -24.05 15.65 -22.62
C TYR A 84 -22.66 16.28 -22.49
N GLN A 85 -21.75 15.65 -21.73
CA GLN A 85 -20.40 16.13 -21.51
C GLN A 85 -19.36 15.00 -21.67
N GLN A 86 -18.22 15.37 -22.23
CA GLN A 86 -17.00 14.57 -22.29
C GLN A 86 -15.97 15.22 -21.37
N MET A 87 -15.46 14.44 -20.42
CA MET A 87 -14.36 14.85 -19.54
C MET A 87 -13.04 14.53 -20.25
N GLU A 88 -12.22 15.55 -20.44
CA GLU A 88 -10.90 15.46 -21.04
C GLU A 88 -9.88 15.96 -20.01
N ALA A 89 -8.96 15.11 -19.60
CA ALA A 89 -7.92 15.47 -18.63
C ALA A 89 -7.08 16.63 -19.17
N TYR A 90 -6.86 17.64 -18.34
CA TYR A 90 -6.13 18.86 -18.70
C TYR A 90 -5.04 19.26 -17.70
N SER A 91 -5.10 18.70 -16.49
CA SER A 91 -3.98 18.75 -15.58
C SER A 91 -3.96 17.55 -14.66
N PHE A 92 -2.79 17.24 -14.13
CA PHE A 92 -2.64 16.29 -13.04
C PHE A 92 -1.79 16.88 -11.93
N GLY A 93 -2.01 16.36 -10.73
CA GLY A 93 -1.12 16.54 -9.60
C GLY A 93 -0.79 15.18 -9.00
N TYR A 94 0.47 14.93 -8.68
CA TYR A 94 0.84 13.77 -7.88
C TYR A 94 1.85 14.10 -6.78
N GLN A 95 1.80 13.31 -5.70
CA GLN A 95 2.74 13.37 -4.59
C GLN A 95 3.31 11.98 -4.35
N ARG A 96 4.65 11.87 -4.39
CA ARG A 96 5.38 10.68 -3.95
C ARG A 96 5.61 10.77 -2.44
N VAL A 97 5.17 9.76 -1.71
CA VAL A 97 5.37 9.63 -0.27
C VAL A 97 6.24 8.40 -0.01
N SER A 98 7.26 8.54 0.83
CA SER A 98 8.11 7.44 1.27
C SER A 98 7.99 7.23 2.77
N ILE A 99 8.34 6.04 3.25
CA ILE A 99 8.52 5.80 4.69
C ILE A 99 9.72 6.58 5.23
N ASP A 100 10.70 6.86 4.35
CA ASP A 100 11.91 7.59 4.67
C ASP A 100 11.84 8.99 4.08
N GLU A 101 11.79 9.99 4.96
CA GLU A 101 11.67 11.41 4.63
C GLU A 101 12.78 11.89 3.68
N ARG A 102 13.94 11.22 3.66
CA ARG A 102 15.06 11.54 2.74
C ARG A 102 14.68 11.43 1.27
N TYR A 103 13.69 10.60 0.94
CA TYR A 103 13.22 10.39 -0.43
C TYR A 103 11.89 11.11 -0.71
N GLU A 104 11.43 11.98 0.17
CA GLU A 104 10.29 12.85 -0.14
C GLU A 104 10.66 13.91 -1.18
N LYS A 105 9.72 14.20 -2.06
CA LYS A 105 9.83 15.23 -3.10
C LYS A 105 8.66 16.21 -2.98
N PRO A 106 8.76 17.44 -3.49
CA PRO A 106 7.60 18.31 -3.62
C PRO A 106 6.56 17.72 -4.57
N PRO A 107 5.27 18.12 -4.45
CA PRO A 107 4.23 17.67 -5.37
C PRO A 107 4.56 18.09 -6.81
N VAL A 108 4.30 17.19 -7.75
CA VAL A 108 4.43 17.44 -9.18
C VAL A 108 3.07 17.83 -9.73
N ILE A 109 3.01 18.97 -10.41
CA ILE A 109 1.79 19.49 -11.01
C ILE A 109 2.10 19.81 -12.47
N HIS A 110 1.31 19.28 -13.39
CA HIS A 110 1.42 19.56 -14.82
C HIS A 110 0.07 20.01 -15.36
N ARG A 111 0.09 21.00 -16.27
CA ARG A 111 -1.09 21.52 -16.97
C ARG A 111 -0.77 21.64 -18.45
N GLY A 112 -1.58 21.04 -19.30
CA GLY A 112 -1.31 21.05 -20.74
C GLY A 112 -2.26 20.18 -21.55
N PRO A 113 -2.17 20.21 -22.88
CA PRO A 113 -2.90 19.29 -23.75
C PRO A 113 -2.30 17.87 -23.77
N ASP A 114 -1.04 17.73 -23.38
CA ASP A 114 -0.21 16.51 -23.38
C ASP A 114 -0.21 15.77 -22.02
N VAL A 115 -1.26 15.99 -21.23
CA VAL A 115 -1.36 15.57 -19.82
C VAL A 115 -1.19 14.08 -19.59
N ILE A 116 -1.78 13.26 -20.47
CA ILE A 116 -1.72 11.81 -20.30
C ILE A 116 -0.32 11.30 -20.62
N GLU A 117 0.30 11.76 -21.71
CA GLU A 117 1.65 11.36 -22.09
C GLU A 117 2.67 11.79 -21.03
N THR A 118 2.61 13.06 -20.63
CA THR A 118 3.48 13.61 -19.57
C THR A 118 3.29 12.87 -18.24
N PHE A 119 2.07 12.47 -17.89
CA PHE A 119 1.81 11.70 -16.67
C PHE A 119 2.46 10.31 -16.71
N ILE A 120 2.35 9.61 -17.84
CA ILE A 120 2.94 8.28 -17.97
C ILE A 120 4.48 8.37 -17.96
N ASP A 121 5.05 9.34 -18.67
CA ASP A 121 6.50 9.54 -18.71
C ASP A 121 7.06 9.90 -17.33
N THR A 122 6.37 10.76 -16.59
CA THR A 122 6.76 11.10 -15.21
C THR A 122 6.66 9.92 -14.27
N LEU A 123 5.62 9.08 -14.38
CA LEU A 123 5.51 7.85 -13.60
C LEU A 123 6.63 6.84 -13.91
N LEU A 124 7.02 6.69 -15.18
CA LEU A 124 8.12 5.80 -15.57
C LEU A 124 9.47 6.29 -15.04
N GLU A 125 9.68 7.61 -14.99
CA GLU A 125 10.86 8.19 -14.35
C GLU A 125 10.89 7.91 -12.84
N GLU A 126 9.75 8.13 -12.16
CA GLU A 126 9.62 7.82 -10.73
C GLU A 126 9.84 6.33 -10.45
N GLU A 127 9.34 5.43 -11.30
CA GLU A 127 9.59 3.99 -11.19
C GLU A 127 11.08 3.67 -11.25
N ARG A 128 11.80 4.22 -12.24
CA ARG A 128 13.24 3.99 -12.39
C ARG A 128 14.02 4.45 -11.17
N GLU A 129 13.71 5.63 -10.65
CA GLU A 129 14.38 6.18 -9.46
C GLU A 129 14.06 5.34 -8.21
N ILE A 130 12.78 5.04 -7.95
CA ILE A 130 12.35 4.23 -6.81
C ILE A 130 12.99 2.83 -6.87
N MET A 131 13.02 2.21 -8.05
CA MET A 131 13.66 0.91 -8.23
C MET A 131 15.17 0.99 -8.00
N GLY A 132 15.82 2.07 -8.40
CA GLY A 132 17.22 2.35 -8.06
C GLY A 132 17.46 2.37 -6.55
N ILE A 133 16.62 3.10 -5.81
CA ILE A 133 16.70 3.18 -4.34
C ILE A 133 16.45 1.81 -3.71
N LEU A 134 15.40 1.10 -4.13
CA LEU A 134 15.04 -0.21 -3.57
C LEU A 134 16.07 -1.30 -3.91
N SER A 135 16.87 -1.12 -4.96
CA SER A 135 17.94 -2.05 -5.32
C SER A 135 19.19 -1.91 -4.47
N HIS A 136 19.37 -0.76 -3.79
CA HIS A 136 20.51 -0.52 -2.92
C HIS A 136 20.30 -1.15 -1.55
N ASN A 137 21.23 -2.02 -1.14
CA ASN A 137 21.19 -2.61 0.19
C ASN A 137 21.87 -1.67 1.19
N GLU A 138 21.07 -0.89 1.90
CA GLU A 138 21.56 -0.07 3.01
C GLU A 138 21.93 -0.96 4.21
N PRO A 139 23.05 -0.69 4.91
CA PRO A 139 23.36 -1.39 6.13
C PRO A 139 22.23 -1.16 7.14
N MET A 140 21.77 -2.25 7.75
CA MET A 140 20.81 -2.16 8.83
C MET A 140 21.44 -1.33 9.95
N ILE A 141 20.79 -0.21 10.32
CA ILE A 141 21.20 0.60 11.47
C ILE A 141 20.86 -0.21 12.73
N VAL A 142 21.76 -1.10 13.12
CA VAL A 142 21.77 -1.71 14.45
C VAL A 142 22.64 -0.83 15.30
N ASN A 143 22.02 -0.06 16.18
CA ASN A 143 22.77 0.86 17.03
C ASN A 143 23.70 0.03 17.92
N GLU A 144 25.02 0.25 17.84
CA GLU A 144 26.02 -0.51 18.60
C GLU A 144 25.74 -0.43 20.10
N PHE A 145 25.16 0.69 20.55
CA PHE A 145 24.66 0.92 21.91
C PHE A 145 23.56 -0.08 22.36
N CYS A 146 22.73 -0.59 21.45
CA CYS A 146 21.79 -1.65 21.82
C CYS A 146 22.53 -2.94 22.13
N LEU A 147 23.48 -3.33 21.28
CA LEU A 147 24.22 -4.59 21.41
C LEU A 147 25.22 -4.56 22.58
N LEU A 148 26.02 -3.50 22.69
CA LEU A 148 27.13 -3.41 23.63
C LEU A 148 26.72 -2.85 24.99
N GLU A 149 25.83 -1.86 25.05
CA GLU A 149 25.41 -1.23 26.32
C GLU A 149 24.13 -1.82 26.91
N LYS A 150 23.60 -2.89 26.29
CA LYS A 150 22.36 -3.56 26.70
C LYS A 150 21.16 -2.60 26.82
N SER A 151 21.11 -1.56 25.99
CA SER A 151 20.02 -0.58 26.00
C SER A 151 18.81 -1.08 25.20
N VAL A 152 17.60 -0.79 25.67
CA VAL A 152 16.34 -1.17 24.99
C VAL A 152 15.82 0.00 24.17
N TYR A 153 15.75 -0.18 22.85
CA TYR A 153 15.21 0.83 21.95
C TYR A 153 13.68 0.72 21.85
N ARG A 154 13.03 1.87 21.77
CA ARG A 154 11.58 1.98 21.69
C ARG A 154 11.18 2.90 20.54
N THR A 155 10.33 2.41 19.66
CA THR A 155 9.80 3.17 18.53
C THR A 155 8.31 3.47 18.74
N ARG A 156 7.89 4.68 18.36
CA ARG A 156 6.48 5.07 18.34
C ARG A 156 5.78 4.42 17.14
N MET A 157 4.62 3.84 17.39
CA MET A 157 3.77 3.22 16.37
C MET A 157 2.34 3.71 16.55
N ASN A 158 1.81 4.39 15.54
CA ASN A 158 0.41 4.80 15.50
C ASN A 158 -0.43 3.61 15.02
N THR A 159 -1.46 3.26 15.78
CA THR A 159 -2.37 2.16 15.47
C THR A 159 -3.81 2.64 15.57
N ILE A 160 -4.69 2.02 14.81
CA ILE A 160 -6.13 2.09 15.06
C ILE A 160 -6.48 0.91 15.97
N ARG A 161 -7.28 1.16 17.01
CA ARG A 161 -7.79 0.15 17.94
C ARG A 161 -9.30 0.26 18.02
N SER A 162 -9.94 -0.84 18.39
CA SER A 162 -11.35 -0.89 18.74
C SER A 162 -11.48 -1.48 20.13
N ASP A 163 -12.21 -0.81 21.00
CA ASP A 163 -12.63 -1.34 22.29
C ASP A 163 -14.12 -1.03 22.48
N ASN A 164 -14.90 -2.02 22.89
CA ASN A 164 -16.37 -1.93 23.00
C ASN A 164 -17.03 -1.26 21.78
N HIS A 165 -16.62 -1.65 20.57
CA HIS A 165 -17.09 -1.10 19.28
C HIS A 165 -16.80 0.39 19.04
N LYS A 166 -15.96 1.03 19.86
CA LYS A 166 -15.47 2.39 19.64
C LYS A 166 -14.10 2.35 19.00
N ILE A 167 -14.00 2.90 17.79
CA ILE A 167 -12.74 2.98 17.04
C ILE A 167 -12.00 4.26 17.42
N PHE A 168 -10.72 4.15 17.73
CA PHE A 168 -9.86 5.30 18.03
C PHE A 168 -8.44 5.08 17.52
N ALA A 169 -7.74 6.18 17.24
CA ALA A 169 -6.32 6.17 16.94
C ALA A 169 -5.52 6.28 18.25
N GLN A 170 -4.50 5.45 18.41
CA GLN A 170 -3.62 5.46 19.58
C GLN A 170 -2.16 5.37 19.13
N THR A 171 -1.31 6.19 19.74
CA THR A 171 0.15 6.04 19.62
C THR A 171 0.64 5.08 20.69
N MET A 172 1.20 3.94 20.29
CA MET A 172 1.85 2.99 21.20
C MET A 172 3.37 3.13 21.12
N ILE A 173 4.04 3.07 22.25
CA ILE A 173 5.50 2.94 22.30
C ILE A 173 5.82 1.45 22.36
N LYS A 174 6.43 0.91 21.31
CA LYS A 174 6.85 -0.50 21.26
C LYS A 174 8.35 -0.62 21.41
N LYS A 175 8.80 -1.64 22.18
CA LYS A 175 10.20 -2.07 22.14
C LYS A 175 10.50 -2.54 20.73
N SER A 176 11.44 -1.90 20.05
CA SER A 176 11.78 -2.18 18.66
C SER A 176 13.07 -2.98 18.54
N LEU A 177 14.05 -2.71 19.42
CA LEU A 177 15.27 -3.50 19.55
C LEU A 177 15.55 -3.76 21.04
N VAL A 178 15.85 -5.01 21.37
CA VAL A 178 16.27 -5.44 22.71
C VAL A 178 17.55 -6.26 22.57
N PRO A 179 18.51 -6.12 23.49
CA PRO A 179 19.75 -6.92 23.50
C PRO A 179 19.53 -8.35 23.98
N PHE A 180 18.39 -8.61 24.62
CA PHE A 180 18.09 -9.89 25.24
C PHE A 180 17.40 -10.78 24.22
N ASP A 181 18.04 -11.91 23.90
CA ASP A 181 17.43 -13.01 23.16
C ASP A 181 16.98 -14.07 24.17
N ASP A 182 15.69 -14.09 24.48
CA ASP A 182 15.10 -15.00 25.47
C ASP A 182 15.29 -16.50 25.12
N LYS A 183 15.74 -16.83 23.91
CA LYS A 183 15.90 -18.20 23.42
C LYS A 183 17.36 -18.66 23.30
N ARG A 184 18.34 -17.79 23.59
CA ARG A 184 19.77 -18.08 23.41
C ARG A 184 20.59 -17.58 24.59
N TRP A 185 21.67 -18.30 24.90
CA TRP A 185 22.67 -17.89 25.89
C TRP A 185 23.72 -16.98 25.23
N ILE A 186 23.80 -15.73 25.65
CA ILE A 186 24.79 -14.76 25.15
C ILE A 186 26.11 -14.99 25.91
N LEU A 187 27.23 -15.14 25.21
CA LEU A 187 28.55 -15.32 25.80
C LEU A 187 29.12 -13.99 26.32
N ASP A 188 30.25 -14.05 27.04
CA ASP A 188 30.86 -12.89 27.70
C ASP A 188 31.30 -11.79 26.72
N ASP A 189 31.48 -12.13 25.44
CA ASP A 189 31.79 -11.18 24.37
C ASP A 189 30.58 -10.31 23.95
N GLY A 190 29.37 -10.63 24.43
CA GLY A 190 28.14 -9.90 24.15
C GLY A 190 27.60 -10.06 22.72
N ILE A 191 28.29 -10.80 21.86
CA ILE A 191 27.99 -10.93 20.42
C ILE A 191 27.68 -12.39 20.08
N THR A 192 28.46 -13.33 20.62
CA THR A 192 28.31 -14.73 20.30
C THR A 192 27.20 -15.33 21.15
N THR A 193 26.31 -16.11 20.51
CA THR A 193 25.17 -16.74 21.19
C THR A 193 25.18 -18.25 21.00
N ARG A 194 24.83 -19.00 22.05
CA ARG A 194 24.61 -20.44 22.00
C ARG A 194 23.13 -20.75 22.14
N ALA A 195 22.63 -21.69 21.34
CA ALA A 195 21.27 -22.19 21.52
C ALA A 195 21.15 -22.92 22.86
N TYR A 196 19.96 -22.91 23.45
CA TYR A 196 19.68 -23.71 24.64
C TYR A 196 19.91 -25.21 24.32
N GLY A 197 20.69 -25.89 25.15
CA GLY A 197 21.09 -27.30 24.93
C GLY A 197 22.34 -27.49 24.05
N HIS A 198 23.06 -26.42 23.70
CA HIS A 198 24.38 -26.53 23.06
C HIS A 198 25.34 -27.32 23.95
N LYS A 199 25.89 -28.42 23.42
CA LYS A 199 26.96 -29.19 24.07
C LYS A 199 28.26 -28.89 23.35
N ASP A 200 29.27 -28.46 24.10
CA ASP A 200 30.61 -28.31 23.55
C ASP A 200 31.19 -29.69 23.27
N ASN A 201 31.69 -29.90 22.05
CA ASN A 201 32.43 -31.11 21.68
C ASN A 201 33.85 -31.12 22.27
N THR A 202 34.04 -30.55 23.45
CA THR A 202 35.31 -30.66 24.20
C THR A 202 35.27 -31.94 25.02
N ASN A 203 35.45 -33.07 24.33
CA ASN A 203 35.96 -34.34 24.85
C ASN A 203 36.29 -35.26 23.65
N ILE A 204 37.46 -35.03 23.05
CA ILE A 204 38.37 -36.08 22.58
C ILE A 204 39.67 -35.87 23.34
#